data_AF-A0A2H9VL91-F1
#
_entry.id   AF-A0A2H9VL91-F1
#
_cell.length_a   1.000
_cell.length_b   1.000
_cell.length_c   1.000
_cell.angle_alpha   90.00
_cell.angle_beta   90.00
_cell.angle_gamma   90.00
#
_symmetry.space_group_name_H-M   'P 1'
#
loop_
_entity.id
_entity.type
_entity.pdbx_description
1 polymer ?
#
loop_
_entity_poly.entity_id
_entity_poly.type
_entity_poly.pdbx_seq_one_letter_code
_entity_poly.pdbx_strand_id
1 'polypeptide(L)' 'MEKFEISVKTASGIRHFKIKDYMHHDCEMCKYEVYENDQFIGSFEPDHHRNLHVCKDGGVLKQDVLDKIAIELERYHI' A
#
# COMPACT_ATOMS: atom_id res chain seq x y z
N MET A 1 9.98 -11.91 3.08
CA MET A 1 8.76 -11.40 2.42
C MET A 1 7.62 -11.51 3.41
N GLU A 2 7.39 -10.46 4.18
CA GLU A 2 6.22 -10.40 5.06
C GLU A 2 5.01 -10.01 4.22
N LYS A 3 3.87 -10.66 4.50
CA LYS A 3 2.60 -10.35 3.88
C LYS A 3 1.61 -10.14 5.00
N PHE A 4 0.93 -9.01 4.97
CA PHE A 4 -0.08 -8.68 5.96
C PHE A 4 -1.28 -8.05 5.26
N GLU A 5 -2.44 -8.14 5.89
CA GLU A 5 -3.67 -7.59 5.36
C GLU A 5 -4.09 -6.38 6.19
N ILE A 6 -4.44 -5.29 5.51
CA ILE A 6 -5.03 -4.11 6.12
C ILE A 6 -6.48 -3.98 5.70
N SER A 7 -7.29 -3.38 6.55
CA SER A 7 -8.71 -3.14 6.27
C SER A 7 -8.96 -1.64 6.26
N VAL A 8 -9.35 -1.08 5.11
CA VAL A 8 -9.62 0.35 4.97
C VAL A 8 -11.12 0.58 4.86
N LYS A 9 -11.65 1.47 5.69
CA LYS A 9 -13.05 1.87 5.64
C LYS A 9 -13.26 2.93 4.55
N THR A 10 -13.97 2.55 3.50
CA THR A 10 -14.37 3.43 2.41
C THR A 10 -15.87 3.73 2.46
N ALA A 11 -16.35 4.68 1.65
CA ALA A 11 -17.78 4.98 1.53
C ALA A 11 -18.59 3.76 1.07
N SER A 12 -17.96 2.85 0.32
CA SER A 12 -18.55 1.62 -0.21
C SER A 12 -18.51 0.46 0.80
N GLY A 13 -17.94 0.64 1.98
CA GLY A 13 -17.75 -0.40 3.00
C GLY A 13 -16.29 -0.62 3.38
N ILE A 14 -16.04 -1.69 4.15
CA ILE A 14 -14.69 -2.11 4.53
C ILE A 14 -14.09 -2.89 3.37
N ARG A 15 -12.92 -2.45 2.90
CA ARG A 15 -12.15 -3.11 1.84
C ARG A 15 -10.89 -3.70 2.45
N HIS A 16 -10.54 -4.91 2.04
CA HIS A 16 -9.37 -5.64 2.54
C HIS A 16 -8.27 -5.61 1.48
N PHE A 17 -7.09 -5.15 1.88
CA PHE A 17 -5.94 -5.04 1.01
C PHE A 17 -4.79 -5.90 1.54
N LYS A 18 -4.25 -6.73 0.67
CA LYS A 18 -3.04 -7.53 0.90
C LYS A 18 -1.82 -6.68 0.59
N ILE A 19 -0.97 -6.50 1.59
CA ILE A 19 0.32 -5.82 1.47
C ILE A 19 1.41 -6.88 1.37
N LYS A 20 2.31 -6.72 0.40
CA LYS A 20 3.55 -7.49 0.32
C LYS A 20 4.72 -6.54 0.58
N ASP A 21 5.48 -6.82 1.64
CA ASP A 21 6.75 -6.14 1.92
C ASP A 21 7.88 -6.86 1.16
N TYR A 22 8.42 -6.17 0.17
CA TYR A 22 9.65 -6.54 -0.49
C TYR A 22 10.84 -5.97 0.29
N MET A 23 11.25 -6.71 1.31
CA MET A 23 12.53 -6.45 1.98
C MET A 23 13.67 -6.60 0.97
N HIS A 24 14.23 -5.46 0.57
CA HIS A 24 15.63 -5.27 0.18
C HIS A 24 16.20 -6.36 -0.72
N HIS A 25 16.21 -6.17 -2.05
CA HIS A 25 17.29 -6.77 -2.84
C HIS A 25 17.62 -6.05 -4.15
N ASP A 26 16.78 -5.15 -4.63
CA ASP A 26 17.08 -4.40 -5.84
C ASP A 26 16.69 -2.94 -5.66
N CYS A 27 17.38 -2.07 -6.38
CA CYS A 27 17.19 -0.62 -6.43
C CYS A 27 15.81 -0.19 -6.96
N GLU A 28 14.76 -0.99 -6.76
CA GLU A 28 13.38 -0.66 -7.05
C GLU A 28 12.81 0.11 -5.88
N MET A 29 12.49 1.37 -6.15
CA MET A 29 12.02 2.38 -5.22
C MET A 29 10.75 1.95 -4.44
N CYS A 30 9.98 0.96 -4.92
CA CYS A 30 8.71 0.56 -4.31
C CYS A 30 8.86 -0.58 -3.28
N LYS A 31 8.76 -0.27 -1.98
CA LYS A 31 8.92 -1.26 -0.89
C LYS A 31 7.66 -2.11 -0.63
N TYR A 32 6.48 -1.50 -0.70
CA TYR A 32 5.21 -2.15 -0.35
C TYR A 32 4.33 -2.28 -1.57
N GLU A 33 3.84 -3.48 -1.88
CA GLU A 33 2.85 -3.66 -2.95
C GLU A 33 1.48 -3.97 -2.36
N VAL A 34 0.44 -3.38 -2.93
CA VAL A 34 -0.94 -3.48 -2.46
C VAL A 34 -1.78 -4.21 -3.50
N TYR A 35 -2.50 -5.22 -3.01
CA TYR A 35 -3.36 -6.06 -3.80
C TYR A 35 -4.75 -6.12 -3.16
N GLU A 36 -5.78 -6.17 -3.99
CA GLU A 36 -7.16 -6.41 -3.56
C GLU A 36 -7.76 -7.49 -4.44
N ASN A 37 -8.34 -8.54 -3.85
CA ASN A 37 -8.89 -9.67 -4.61
C ASN A 37 -7.92 -10.23 -5.67
N ASP A 38 -6.62 -10.30 -5.31
CA ASP A 38 -5.51 -10.70 -6.18
C ASP A 38 -5.23 -9.77 -7.39
N GLN A 39 -5.89 -8.61 -7.46
CA GLN A 39 -5.60 -7.53 -8.41
C GLN A 39 -4.56 -6.58 -7.83
N PHE A 40 -3.54 -6.24 -8.62
CA PHE A 40 -2.57 -5.21 -8.26
C PHE A 40 -3.26 -3.84 -8.25
N ILE A 41 -3.20 -3.16 -7.12
CA ILE A 41 -3.80 -1.85 -6.90
C ILE A 41 -2.78 -0.75 -7.06
N GLY A 42 -1.58 -0.97 -6.54
CA GLY A 42 -0.50 0.00 -6.54
C GLY A 42 0.62 -0.42 -5.60
N SER A 43 1.67 0.37 -5.55
CA SER A 43 2.77 0.19 -4.63
C SER A 43 3.14 1.49 -3.93
N PHE A 44 3.68 1.36 -2.72
CA PHE A 44 4.09 2.46 -1.87
C PHE A 44 5.58 2.35 -1.55
N GLU A 45 6.23 3.51 -1.45
CA GLU A 45 7.60 3.65 -1.00
C GLU A 45 7.67 4.52 0.26
N PRO A 46 8.42 4.11 1.29
CA PRO A 46 8.74 5.01 2.37
C PRO A 46 9.83 5.99 1.92
N ASP A 47 9.57 7.29 2.02
CA ASP A 47 10.61 8.31 1.85
C ASP A 47 11.56 8.32 3.07
N HIS A 48 12.62 9.13 3.03
CA HIS A 48 13.61 9.34 4.07
C HIS A 48 13.00 9.71 5.42
N HIS A 49 11.81 10.32 5.41
CA HIS A 49 11.03 10.65 6.60
C HIS A 49 10.09 9.54 7.09
N ARG A 50 10.13 8.35 6.47
CA ARG A 50 9.21 7.22 6.68
C ARG A 50 7.75 7.49 6.30
N ASN A 51 7.50 8.54 5.53
CA ASN A 51 6.17 8.79 4.96
C ASN A 51 5.97 7.88 3.75
N LEU A 52 4.79 7.28 3.64
CA LEU A 52 4.47 6.39 2.52
C LEU A 52 3.94 7.18 1.32
N HIS A 53 4.66 7.09 0.20
CA HIS A 53 4.28 7.70 -1.07
C HIS A 53 3.88 6.65 -2.10
N VAL A 54 2.95 6.99 -3.00
CA VAL A 54 2.57 6.10 -4.11
C VAL A 54 3.73 6.04 -5.10
N CYS A 55 4.32 4.86 -5.25
CA CYS A 55 5.43 4.59 -6.15
C CYS A 55 4.95 4.13 -7.54
N LYS A 56 4.00 3.16 -7.59
CA LYS A 56 3.28 2.80 -8.81
C LYS A 56 1.78 2.88 -8.55
N ASP A 57 1.08 3.61 -9.41
CA ASP A 57 -0.37 3.59 -9.44
C ASP A 57 -0.83 2.47 -10.39
N GLY A 58 -1.61 1.51 -9.89
CA GLY A 58 -2.23 0.48 -10.72
C GLY A 58 -3.39 1.02 -11.55
N GLY A 59 -3.84 2.26 -11.32
CA GLY A 59 -4.96 2.91 -12.01
C GLY A 59 -6.33 2.32 -11.66
N VAL A 60 -6.39 1.40 -10.71
CA VAL A 60 -7.61 0.67 -10.32
C VAL A 60 -8.40 1.43 -9.25
N LEU A 61 -7.72 2.22 -8.42
CA LEU A 61 -8.34 2.98 -7.33
C LEU A 61 -8.21 4.48 -7.55
N LYS A 62 -9.18 5.22 -6.99
CA LYS A 62 -9.07 6.68 -6.88
C LYS A 62 -7.97 7.03 -5.88
N GLN A 63 -7.29 8.16 -6.13
CA GLN A 63 -6.23 8.69 -5.30
C GLN A 63 -6.63 8.81 -3.81
N ASP A 64 -7.86 9.24 -3.52
CA ASP A 64 -8.42 9.30 -2.15
C ASP A 64 -8.35 7.96 -1.39
N VAL A 65 -8.42 6.82 -2.09
CA VAL A 65 -8.34 5.49 -1.48
C VAL A 65 -6.88 5.09 -1.26
N LEU A 66 -5.99 5.45 -2.19
CA LEU A 66 -4.55 5.25 -2.04
C LEU A 66 -4.01 6.03 -0.84
N ASP A 67 -4.46 7.28 -0.66
CA ASP A 67 -4.07 8.11 0.49
C ASP A 67 -4.53 7.48 1.82
N LYS A 68 -5.74 6.90 1.86
CA LYS A 68 -6.23 6.18 3.04
C LYS A 68 -5.45 4.91 3.33
N ILE A 69 -5.01 4.21 2.29
CA ILE A 69 -4.15 3.03 2.42
C ILE A 69 -2.81 3.44 3.04
N ALA A 70 -2.19 4.51 2.55
CA ALA A 70 -0.93 5.03 3.11
C ALA A 70 -1.07 5.41 4.59
N ILE A 71 -2.11 6.17 4.94
CA ILE A 71 -2.38 6.55 6.34
C ILE A 71 -2.56 5.30 7.22
N GLU A 72 -3.32 4.31 6.74
CA GLU A 72 -3.55 3.11 7.55
C GLU A 72 -2.27 2.27 7.68
N LEU A 73 -1.43 2.21 6.64
CA LEU A 73 -0.10 1.58 6.73
C LEU A 73 0.81 2.29 7.73
N GLU A 74 0.83 3.62 7.75
CA GLU A 74 1.59 4.39 8.75
C GLU A 74 1.09 4.13 10.18
N ARG A 75 -0.22 3.94 10.37
CA ARG A 75 -0.81 3.57 11.67
C ARG A 75 -0.42 2.18 12.15
N TYR A 76 -0.02 1.29 11.25
CA TYR A 76 0.55 -0.01 11.60
C TYR A 76 2.02 0.09 12.08
N HIS A 77 2.57 1.31 12.22
CA HIS A 77 3.92 1.58 12.74
C HIS A 77 5.04 0.82 12.01
N ILE A 78 4.92 0.71 10.69
CA ILE A 78 5.89 0.08 9.79
C ILE A 78 6.96 1.09 9.35
#